data_AF-A0A182RRZ6-F1
#
_entry.id   AF-A0A182RRZ6-F1
#
_cell.length_a   1.000
_cell.length_b   1.000
_cell.length_c   1.000
_cell.angle_alpha   90.00
_cell.angle_beta   90.00
_cell.angle_gamma   90.00
#
_symmetry.space_group_name_H-M   'P 1'
#
loop_
_entity.id
_entity.type
_entity.pdbx_description
1 polymer ?
#
loop_
_entity_poly.entity_id
_entity_poly.type
_entity_poly.pdbx_seq_one_letter_code
_entity_poly.pdbx_strand_id
1 'polypeptide(L)'
;MNRIEVSYMHGRGVIFDAEDYLKLRLEWRIPGNLIGVSVSHPRNVNQQGMPVVFSKWELKLLLDNQIIRLVDHSSALQRAPSDEEAHLYACMVERQKEELRMPAIEKRLEAFQKHLPKIIEGKRKKLLKTGVKEEDIHLDAEQLVREERERIMKENSMQWYRFH
;
A
#
# COMPACT_ATOMS: atom_id res chain seq x y z
N MET A 1 7.55 -30.94 -11.36
CA MET A 1 6.77 -29.76 -10.94
C MET A 1 7.46 -29.14 -9.73
N ASN A 2 7.74 -27.84 -9.75
CA ASN A 2 8.23 -27.14 -8.56
C ASN A 2 7.09 -27.05 -7.54
N ARG A 3 7.35 -27.48 -6.30
CA ARG A 3 6.38 -27.39 -5.20
C ARG A 3 6.40 -25.98 -4.62
N ILE A 4 5.24 -25.46 -4.24
CA ILE A 4 5.12 -24.16 -3.59
C ILE A 4 5.74 -24.25 -2.19
N GLU A 5 6.55 -23.26 -1.84
CA GLU A 5 7.15 -23.15 -0.51
C GLU A 5 6.18 -22.50 0.47
N VAL A 6 5.97 -23.19 1.59
CA VAL A 6 5.11 -22.71 2.67
C VAL A 6 5.94 -22.59 3.94
N SER A 7 6.09 -21.37 4.45
CA SER A 7 6.79 -21.12 5.70
C SER A 7 5.97 -21.69 6.86
N TYR A 8 6.53 -22.64 7.60
CA TYR A 8 5.86 -23.26 8.74
C TYR A 8 6.28 -22.56 10.03
N MET A 9 5.35 -21.84 10.64
CA MET A 9 5.59 -21.01 11.83
C MET A 9 4.45 -21.19 12.83
N HIS A 10 4.77 -21.48 14.09
CA HIS A 10 3.79 -21.59 15.19
C HIS A 10 2.62 -22.55 14.89
N GLY A 11 2.90 -23.71 14.29
CA GLY A 11 1.87 -24.70 13.95
C GLY A 11 0.97 -24.31 12.77
N ARG A 12 1.34 -23.27 12.02
CA ARG A 12 0.60 -22.75 10.87
C ARG A 12 1.52 -22.61 9.68
N GLY A 13 0.99 -22.86 8.50
CA GLY A 13 1.67 -22.64 7.23
C GLY A 13 1.27 -21.30 6.66
N VAL A 14 2.27 -20.53 6.25
CA VAL A 14 2.14 -19.14 5.83
C VAL A 14 2.78 -18.97 4.46
N ILE A 15 2.10 -18.27 3.56
CA ILE A 15 2.66 -17.84 2.27
C ILE A 15 2.61 -16.33 2.22
N PHE A 16 3.74 -15.73 1.84
CA PHE A 16 3.90 -14.28 1.68
C PHE A 16 3.79 -13.83 0.22
N ASP A 17 3.96 -14.75 -0.73
CA ASP A 17 3.84 -14.49 -2.16
C ASP A 17 2.39 -14.58 -2.67
N ALA A 18 1.96 -13.57 -3.42
CA ALA A 18 0.60 -13.48 -3.89
C ALA A 18 0.32 -14.43 -5.07
N GLU A 19 1.31 -14.69 -5.92
CA GLU A 19 1.17 -15.58 -7.08
C GLU A 19 0.99 -17.03 -6.63
N ASP A 20 1.82 -17.48 -5.69
CA ASP A 20 1.72 -18.79 -5.07
C ASP A 20 0.36 -18.99 -4.39
N TYR A 21 -0.11 -17.98 -3.65
CA TYR A 21 -1.44 -18.02 -3.04
C TYR A 21 -2.57 -18.08 -4.10
N LEU A 22 -2.51 -17.24 -5.13
CA LEU A 22 -3.51 -17.23 -6.19
C LEU A 22 -3.55 -18.57 -6.91
N LYS A 23 -2.40 -19.19 -7.14
CA LYS A 23 -2.30 -20.53 -7.71
C LYS A 23 -3.03 -21.56 -6.84
N LEU A 24 -2.71 -21.60 -5.53
CA LEU A 24 -3.39 -22.46 -4.55
C LEU A 24 -4.91 -22.28 -4.55
N ARG A 25 -5.36 -21.02 -4.62
CA ARG A 25 -6.78 -20.68 -4.56
C ARG A 25 -7.54 -21.00 -5.85
N LEU A 26 -6.93 -20.75 -7.01
CA LEU A 26 -7.59 -20.90 -8.30
C LEU A 26 -7.52 -22.33 -8.83
N GLU A 27 -6.35 -22.97 -8.77
CA GLU A 27 -6.13 -24.30 -9.33
C GLU A 27 -6.57 -25.40 -8.36
N TRP A 28 -6.19 -25.30 -7.08
CA TRP A 28 -6.44 -26.36 -6.08
C TRP A 28 -7.58 -26.04 -5.11
N ARG A 29 -8.23 -24.88 -5.28
CA ARG A 29 -9.41 -24.45 -4.49
C ARG A 29 -9.15 -24.40 -2.99
N ILE A 30 -7.92 -24.12 -2.57
CA ILE A 30 -7.59 -23.92 -1.16
C ILE A 30 -7.79 -22.45 -0.80
N PRO A 31 -8.77 -22.11 0.05
CA PRO A 31 -9.10 -20.73 0.32
C PRO A 31 -8.05 -20.03 1.17
N GLY A 32 -7.54 -20.69 2.23
CA GLY A 32 -6.71 -20.05 3.25
C GLY A 32 -7.40 -18.85 3.93
N ASN A 33 -6.69 -18.22 4.86
CA ASN A 33 -7.14 -17.00 5.54
C ASN A 33 -6.10 -15.89 5.38
N LEU A 34 -6.46 -14.83 4.67
CA LEU A 34 -5.61 -13.65 4.52
C LEU A 34 -5.66 -12.82 5.81
N ILE A 35 -4.51 -12.55 6.42
CA ILE A 35 -4.43 -11.86 7.72
C ILE A 35 -3.68 -10.52 7.66
N GLY A 36 -3.20 -10.13 6.48
CA GLY A 36 -2.57 -8.84 6.28
C GLY A 36 -3.54 -7.68 6.29
N VAL A 37 -2.99 -6.48 6.38
CA VAL A 37 -3.73 -5.23 6.16
C VAL A 37 -3.12 -4.54 4.95
N SER A 38 -3.96 -4.06 4.03
CA SER A 38 -3.47 -3.24 2.93
C SER A 38 -2.87 -1.93 3.45
N VAL A 39 -1.62 -1.63 3.05
CA VAL A 39 -0.93 -0.38 3.41
C VAL A 39 -1.71 0.84 2.91
N SER A 40 -2.48 0.71 1.83
CA SER A 40 -3.27 1.79 1.24
C SER A 40 -4.52 2.15 2.05
N HIS A 41 -5.06 1.23 2.87
CA HIS A 41 -6.26 1.46 3.67
C HIS A 41 -6.18 0.76 5.04
N PRO A 42 -5.30 1.23 5.95
CA PRO A 42 -5.05 0.56 7.23
C PRO A 42 -6.27 0.50 8.16
N ARG A 43 -7.29 1.33 7.93
CA ARG A 43 -8.54 1.37 8.70
C ARG A 43 -9.64 0.47 8.14
N ASN A 44 -9.46 -0.10 6.94
CA ASN A 44 -10.44 -0.98 6.34
C ASN A 44 -10.14 -2.43 6.70
N VAL A 45 -10.67 -2.87 7.85
CA VAL A 45 -10.56 -4.24 8.39
C VAL A 45 -11.08 -5.33 7.43
N ASN A 46 -11.84 -4.94 6.40
CA ASN A 46 -12.37 -5.89 5.40
C ASN A 46 -11.41 -6.14 4.22
N GLN A 47 -10.32 -5.37 4.09
CA GLN A 47 -9.29 -5.64 3.08
C GLN A 47 -8.20 -6.51 3.70
N GLN A 48 -8.45 -7.82 3.69
CA GLN A 48 -7.48 -8.83 4.08
C GLN A 48 -6.35 -8.91 3.04
N GLY A 49 -5.15 -8.53 3.44
CA GLY A 49 -3.93 -8.61 2.64
C GLY A 49 -3.10 -9.86 2.96
N MET A 50 -1.88 -9.88 2.42
CA MET A 50 -0.89 -10.92 2.71
C MET A 50 -0.26 -10.75 4.10
N PRO A 51 0.17 -11.83 4.76
CA PRO A 51 0.23 -13.20 4.26
C PRO A 51 -1.10 -13.96 4.33
N VAL A 52 -1.17 -15.06 3.59
CA VAL A 52 -2.21 -16.09 3.77
C VAL A 52 -1.75 -17.13 4.78
N VAL A 53 -2.66 -17.51 5.67
CA VAL A 53 -2.46 -18.54 6.68
C VAL A 53 -3.38 -19.70 6.38
N PHE A 54 -2.83 -20.91 6.37
CA PHE A 54 -3.59 -22.13 6.17
C PHE A 54 -3.86 -22.83 7.50
N SER A 55 -5.03 -23.45 7.60
CA SER A 55 -5.35 -24.37 8.67
C SER A 55 -4.52 -25.65 8.57
N LYS A 56 -4.40 -26.38 9.68
CA LYS A 56 -3.73 -27.68 9.73
C LYS A 56 -4.29 -28.70 8.72
N TRP A 57 -5.57 -28.61 8.39
CA TRP A 57 -6.25 -29.54 7.48
C TRP A 57 -5.94 -29.21 6.02
N GLU A 58 -5.98 -27.92 5.65
CA GLU A 58 -5.58 -27.47 4.32
C GLU A 58 -4.10 -27.81 4.05
N LEU A 59 -3.22 -27.59 5.03
CA LEU A 59 -1.81 -27.95 4.91
C LEU A 59 -1.61 -29.45 4.73
N LYS A 60 -2.32 -30.26 5.52
CA LYS A 60 -2.25 -31.71 5.38
C LYS A 60 -2.69 -32.16 3.99
N LEU A 61 -3.81 -31.63 3.49
CA LEU A 61 -4.29 -31.93 2.14
C LEU A 61 -3.28 -31.54 1.06
N LEU A 62 -2.67 -30.36 1.17
CA LEU A 62 -1.67 -29.88 0.22
C LEU A 62 -0.37 -30.71 0.24
N LEU A 63 0.04 -31.18 1.41
CA LEU A 63 1.20 -32.06 1.59
C LEU A 63 0.93 -33.47 1.05
N ASP A 64 -0.21 -34.05 1.38
CA ASP A 64 -0.61 -35.39 0.95
C ASP A 64 -0.68 -35.46 -0.60
N ASN A 65 -1.10 -34.36 -1.24
CA ASN A 65 -1.12 -34.21 -2.71
C ASN A 65 0.21 -33.75 -3.32
N GLN A 66 1.27 -33.58 -2.51
CA GLN A 66 2.60 -33.15 -2.94
C GLN A 66 2.63 -31.79 -3.68
N ILE A 67 1.67 -30.91 -3.40
CA ILE A 67 1.54 -29.58 -4.02
C ILE A 67 2.53 -28.59 -3.39
N ILE A 68 2.71 -28.71 -2.07
CA ILE A 68 3.55 -27.80 -1.28
C ILE A 68 4.73 -28.55 -0.64
N ARG A 69 5.71 -27.77 -0.19
CA ARG A 69 6.72 -28.20 0.79
C ARG A 69 6.75 -27.21 1.96
N LEU A 70 6.88 -27.74 3.18
CA LEU A 70 7.07 -26.91 4.36
C LEU A 70 8.54 -26.51 4.49
N VAL A 71 8.78 -25.23 4.77
CA VAL A 71 10.11 -24.68 5.04
C VAL A 71 10.10 -24.08 6.44
N ASP A 72 11.10 -24.42 7.24
CA ASP A 72 11.33 -23.82 8.55
C ASP A 72 12.39 -22.72 8.44
N HIS A 73 11.99 -21.48 8.71
CA HIS A 73 12.89 -20.31 8.70
C HIS A 73 13.34 -19.91 10.12
N SER A 74 13.06 -20.71 11.14
CA SER A 74 13.37 -20.36 12.54
C SER A 74 14.85 -20.04 12.76
N SER A 75 15.76 -20.78 12.12
CA SER A 75 17.20 -20.53 12.20
C SER A 75 17.62 -19.23 11.49
N ALA A 76 17.03 -18.93 10.33
CA ALA A 76 17.26 -17.68 9.60
C ALA A 76 16.74 -16.45 10.36
N LEU A 77 15.63 -16.58 11.11
CA LEU A 77 15.06 -15.49 11.90
C LEU A 77 15.81 -15.24 13.22
N GLN A 78 16.63 -16.18 13.68
CA GLN A 78 17.41 -16.04 14.92
C GLN A 78 18.78 -15.40 14.71
N ARG A 79 19.27 -15.33 13.46
CA ARG A 79 20.54 -14.65 13.16
C ARG A 79 20.33 -13.17 12.87
N ALA A 80 21.37 -12.38 13.11
CA ALA A 80 21.42 -11.03 12.58
C ALA A 80 21.41 -11.06 11.03
N PRO A 81 20.71 -10.11 10.38
CA PRO A 81 20.80 -9.95 8.94
C PRO A 81 22.22 -9.57 8.53
N SER A 82 22.64 -9.98 7.33
CA SER A 82 23.90 -9.48 6.75
C SER A 82 23.72 -8.04 6.25
N ASP A 83 24.82 -7.33 6.01
CA ASP A 83 24.79 -5.99 5.44
C ASP A 83 24.08 -5.96 4.07
N GLU A 84 24.25 -7.01 3.26
CA GLU A 84 23.58 -7.17 1.97
C GLU A 84 22.07 -7.29 2.14
N GLU A 85 21.60 -8.10 3.09
CA GLU A 85 20.17 -8.27 3.37
C GLU A 85 19.54 -7.00 3.93
N ALA A 86 20.26 -6.30 4.81
CA ALA A 86 19.83 -5.01 5.33
C ALA A 86 19.72 -3.97 4.20
N HIS A 87 20.67 -3.95 3.27
CA HIS A 87 20.63 -3.06 2.11
C HIS A 87 19.47 -3.39 1.17
N LEU A 88 19.27 -4.67 0.84
CA LEU A 88 18.15 -5.13 0.00
C LEU A 88 16.81 -4.76 0.63
N TYR A 89 16.67 -4.95 1.95
CA TYR A 89 15.48 -4.54 2.68
C TYR A 89 15.25 -3.02 2.59
N ALA A 90 16.30 -2.22 2.78
CA ALA A 90 16.21 -0.76 2.67
C ALA A 90 15.75 -0.32 1.27
N CYS A 91 16.33 -0.90 0.21
CA CYS A 91 15.91 -0.62 -1.17
C CYS A 91 14.45 -1.04 -1.43
N MET A 92 14.03 -2.20 -0.91
CA MET A 92 12.64 -2.66 -1.05
C MET A 92 11.68 -1.69 -0.34
N VAL A 93 12.01 -1.24 0.86
CA VAL A 93 11.20 -0.28 1.63
C VAL A 93 11.10 1.06 0.88
N GLU A 94 12.19 1.59 0.35
CA GLU A 94 12.16 2.83 -0.43
C GLU A 94 11.30 2.69 -1.69
N ARG A 95 11.43 1.59 -2.43
CA ARG A 95 10.57 1.32 -3.58
C ARG A 95 9.08 1.28 -3.20
N GLN A 96 8.73 0.55 -2.13
CA GLN A 96 7.35 0.48 -1.66
C GLN A 96 6.82 1.86 -1.25
N LYS A 97 7.65 2.70 -0.62
CA LYS A 97 7.27 4.09 -0.29
C LYS A 97 6.94 4.88 -1.55
N GLU A 98 7.77 4.77 -2.59
CA GLU A 98 7.54 5.46 -3.87
C GLU A 98 6.26 4.98 -4.58
N GLU A 99 6.06 3.67 -4.65
CA GLU A 99 4.87 3.05 -5.23
C GLU A 99 3.58 3.50 -4.53
N LEU A 100 3.61 3.70 -3.21
CA LEU A 100 2.46 4.17 -2.43
C LEU A 100 2.28 5.70 -2.48
N ARG A 101 3.35 6.46 -2.72
CA ARG A 101 3.34 7.93 -2.74
C ARG A 101 2.51 8.46 -3.91
N MET A 102 2.69 7.89 -5.10
CA MET A 102 2.04 8.39 -6.32
C MET A 102 0.50 8.29 -6.27
N PRO A 103 -0.10 7.13 -5.95
CA PRO A 103 -1.55 7.00 -5.83
C PRO A 103 -2.17 7.90 -4.75
N ALA A 104 -1.44 8.16 -3.65
CA ALA A 104 -1.90 9.05 -2.59
C ALA A 104 -1.97 10.51 -3.06
N ILE A 105 -0.96 10.95 -3.84
CA ILE A 105 -0.94 12.28 -4.45
C ILE A 105 -2.08 12.41 -5.46
N GLU A 106 -2.25 11.42 -6.34
CA GLU A 106 -3.31 11.40 -7.35
C GLU A 106 -4.70 11.50 -6.71
N LYS A 107 -5.02 10.68 -5.71
CA LYS A 107 -6.29 10.77 -4.98
C LYS A 107 -6.54 12.14 -4.35
N ARG A 108 -5.50 12.77 -3.80
CA ARG A 108 -5.60 14.12 -3.21
C ARG A 108 -5.86 15.18 -4.27
N LEU A 109 -5.24 15.05 -5.44
CA LEU A 109 -5.46 15.93 -6.59
C LEU A 109 -6.86 15.73 -7.19
N GLU A 110 -7.33 14.50 -7.34
CA GLU A 110 -8.69 14.21 -7.81
C GLU A 110 -9.74 14.80 -6.87
N ALA A 111 -9.56 14.65 -5.55
CA ALA A 111 -10.43 15.27 -4.56
C ALA A 111 -10.42 16.80 -4.67
N PHE A 112 -9.24 17.40 -4.86
CA PHE A 112 -9.09 18.84 -5.04
C PHE A 112 -9.81 19.31 -6.32
N GLN A 113 -9.62 18.62 -7.45
CA GLN A 113 -10.32 18.91 -8.70
C GLN A 113 -11.83 18.81 -8.56
N LYS A 114 -12.33 17.76 -7.89
CA LYS A 114 -13.76 17.58 -7.62
C LYS A 114 -14.35 18.72 -6.77
N HIS A 115 -13.56 19.28 -5.86
CA HIS A 115 -13.97 20.39 -5.01
C HIS A 115 -13.59 21.77 -5.56
N LEU A 116 -12.90 21.83 -6.70
CA LEU A 116 -12.39 23.06 -7.32
C LEU A 116 -13.48 24.12 -7.54
N PRO A 117 -14.71 23.78 -8.02
CA PRO A 117 -15.77 24.79 -8.17
C PRO A 117 -16.14 25.47 -6.85
N LYS A 118 -16.23 24.71 -5.76
CA LYS A 118 -16.53 25.24 -4.41
C LYS A 118 -15.37 26.09 -3.87
N ILE A 119 -14.13 25.71 -4.18
CA ILE A 119 -12.93 26.46 -3.78
C ILE A 119 -12.89 27.81 -4.49
N ILE A 120 -13.15 27.84 -5.81
CA ILE A 120 -13.21 29.06 -6.60
C ILE A 120 -14.32 29.97 -6.08
N GLU A 121 -15.51 29.42 -5.82
CA GLU A 121 -16.64 30.17 -5.25
C GLU A 121 -16.28 30.78 -3.88
N GLY A 122 -15.61 29.99 -3.03
CA GLY A 122 -15.13 30.45 -1.72
C GLY A 122 -14.07 31.56 -1.82
N LYS A 123 -13.13 31.45 -2.77
CA LYS A 123 -12.12 32.49 -3.04
C LYS A 123 -12.78 33.77 -3.58
N ARG A 124 -13.72 33.65 -4.51
CA ARG A 124 -14.50 34.78 -5.07
C ARG A 124 -15.27 35.53 -3.98
N LYS A 125 -15.98 34.80 -3.11
CA LYS A 125 -16.70 35.37 -1.95
C LYS A 125 -15.78 36.08 -0.96
N LYS A 126 -14.54 35.60 -0.77
CA LYS A 126 -13.56 36.30 0.08
C LYS A 126 -13.08 37.61 -0.56
N LEU A 127 -12.73 37.60 -1.85
CA LEU A 127 -12.24 38.79 -2.56
C LEU A 127 -13.29 39.91 -2.65
N LEU A 128 -14.55 39.55 -2.89
CA LEU A 128 -15.68 40.48 -2.85
C LEU A 128 -15.85 41.14 -1.47
N LYS A 129 -15.60 40.41 -0.38
CA LYS A 129 -15.64 40.96 0.99
C LYS A 129 -14.48 41.91 1.29
N THR A 130 -13.35 41.77 0.61
CA THR A 130 -12.18 42.65 0.77
C THR A 130 -12.25 43.90 -0.12
N GLY A 131 -13.36 44.09 -0.86
CA GLY A 131 -13.59 45.28 -1.69
C GLY A 131 -13.02 45.20 -3.10
N VAL A 132 -12.58 44.02 -3.56
CA VAL A 132 -12.16 43.81 -4.96
C VAL A 132 -13.40 43.74 -5.84
N LYS A 133 -13.42 44.49 -6.94
CA LYS A 133 -14.52 44.49 -7.90
C LYS A 133 -14.60 43.14 -8.60
N GLU A 134 -15.82 42.71 -8.90
CA GLU A 134 -16.08 41.38 -9.48
C GLU A 134 -15.40 41.16 -10.84
N GLU A 135 -15.15 42.25 -11.56
CA GLU A 135 -14.52 42.34 -12.88
C GLU A 135 -13.01 42.05 -12.85
N ASP A 136 -12.34 42.30 -11.71
CA ASP A 136 -10.90 42.08 -11.54
C ASP A 136 -10.57 40.67 -11.02
N ILE A 137 -11.58 39.83 -10.76
CA ILE A 137 -11.40 38.49 -10.20
C ILE A 137 -11.14 37.48 -11.33
N HIS A 138 -9.89 37.40 -11.77
CA HIS A 138 -9.42 36.31 -12.61
C HIS A 138 -8.89 35.16 -11.74
N LEU A 139 -9.69 34.10 -11.58
CA LEU A 139 -9.29 32.86 -10.92
C LEU A 139 -9.08 31.78 -11.98
N ASP A 140 -7.83 31.51 -12.33
CA ASP A 140 -7.48 30.41 -13.22
C ASP A 140 -7.50 29.08 -12.45
N ALA A 141 -8.40 28.20 -12.88
CA ALA A 141 -8.57 26.86 -12.33
C ALA A 141 -7.32 25.99 -12.53
N GLU A 142 -6.62 26.13 -13.66
CA GLU A 142 -5.44 25.32 -13.97
C GLU A 142 -4.23 25.75 -13.12
N GLN A 143 -4.05 27.06 -12.93
CA GLN A 143 -3.03 27.58 -12.04
C GLN A 143 -3.23 27.11 -10.59
N LEU A 144 -4.47 27.07 -10.08
CA LEU A 144 -4.77 26.58 -8.73
C LEU A 144 -4.44 25.10 -8.54
N VAL A 145 -4.71 24.27 -9.55
CA VAL A 145 -4.38 22.84 -9.51
C VAL A 145 -2.86 22.63 -9.55
N ARG A 146 -2.14 23.43 -10.35
CA ARG A 146 -0.67 23.38 -10.43
C ARG A 146 -0.02 23.78 -9.11
N GLU A 147 -0.48 24.88 -8.49
CA GLU A 147 0.01 25.34 -7.18
C GLU A 147 -0.22 24.29 -6.08
N GLU A 148 -1.40 23.67 -6.04
CA GLU A 148 -1.68 22.62 -5.05
C GLU A 148 -0.86 21.35 -5.31
N ARG A 149 -0.61 20.99 -6.58
CA ARG A 149 0.30 19.88 -6.92
C ARG A 149 1.71 20.12 -6.41
N GLU A 150 2.27 21.30 -6.64
CA GLU A 150 3.60 21.68 -6.16
C GLU A 150 3.66 21.69 -4.63
N ARG A 151 2.61 22.20 -3.98
CA ARG A 151 2.49 22.21 -2.52
C ARG A 151 2.43 20.81 -1.94
N ILE A 152 1.62 19.91 -2.48
CA ILE A 152 1.52 18.51 -2.03
C ILE A 152 2.87 17.79 -2.21
N MET A 153 3.57 18.04 -3.33
CA MET A 153 4.91 17.48 -3.56
C MET A 153 5.93 17.97 -2.52
N LYS A 154 5.92 19.26 -2.17
CA LYS A 154 6.80 19.86 -1.15
C LYS A 154 6.44 19.48 0.30
N GLU A 155 5.16 19.47 0.65
CA GLU A 155 4.65 19.17 2.00
C GLU A 155 4.95 17.72 2.39
N ASN A 156 4.76 16.78 1.45
CA ASN A 156 5.17 15.40 1.67
C ASN A 156 6.69 15.32 1.85
N SER A 157 7.50 16.00 1.02
CA SER A 157 8.96 16.04 1.20
C SER A 157 9.41 16.55 2.58
N MET A 158 8.62 17.41 3.24
CA MET A 158 8.95 18.01 4.53
C MET A 158 8.42 17.20 5.73
N GLN A 159 7.27 16.53 5.63
CA GLN A 159 6.80 15.60 6.67
C GLN A 159 7.74 14.39 6.83
N TRP A 160 8.44 14.00 5.76
CA TRP A 160 9.41 12.90 5.78
C TRP A 160 10.67 13.18 6.62
N TYR A 161 11.14 14.43 6.71
CA TYR A 161 12.29 14.78 7.56
C TYR A 161 12.00 14.80 9.06
N ARG A 162 10.72 14.66 9.46
CA ARG A 162 10.30 14.77 10.87
C ARG A 162 10.10 13.41 11.57
N PHE A 163 10.31 12.30 10.84
CA PHE A 163 10.20 10.92 11.33
C PHE A 163 11.52 10.13 11.25
N HIS A 164 12.62 10.79 10.89
CA HIS A 164 14.00 10.34 11.10
C HIS A 164 14.64 11.18 12.21
#